data_AF-A0A1G2MTT5-F1
#
_entry.id   AF-A0A1G2MTT5-F1
#
_cell.length_a   1.000
_cell.length_b   1.000
_cell.length_c   1.000
_cell.angle_alpha   90.00
_cell.angle_beta   90.00
_cell.angle_gamma   90.00
#
_symmetry.space_group_name_H-M   'P 1'
#
loop_
_entity.id
_entity.type
_entity.pdbx_description
1 polymer ?
#
loop_
_entity_poly.entity_id
_entity_poly.type
_entity_poly.pdbx_seq_one_letter_code
_entity_poly.pdbx_strand_id
1 'polypeptide(L)'
;MAETPPNSKDQGQPEQVKALRTFESDVAEILKTQNTSAAQIVIAEQAKPKEEHIQTVIPQEPPRYPGLKNMLLLTTGILLISGALVFVAYLFFKPSAPPETPVTSTGQAIISIDTQKVIDITNLTPKQVVEAIKKERDGASVRLNAIEVIILTEKDGAGNIRALDTKTFLEKITPSIPAMLIRTLDPSYVFGLVGFDGNQPFIILHTNSYERAYDGMLSGEADLYREAGSIFVTGGGLLPGLSTSSSVYFGTDPNKQLFHDMVIKNIDTRVVKNTQGDIIFLYSFPNESTIVITSNAKTFNQIIDKLKRANLVK
;
A
#
# COMPACT_ATOMS: atom_id res chain seq x y z
N MET A 1 52.62 34.89 13.35
CA MET A 1 53.78 35.75 13.04
C MET A 1 53.65 36.10 11.56
N ALA A 2 53.01 37.21 11.21
CA ALA A 2 53.40 38.60 11.44
C ALA A 2 54.68 38.94 10.68
N GLU A 3 54.57 39.78 9.64
CA GLU A 3 55.39 40.99 9.45
C GLU A 3 54.85 41.82 8.25
N THR A 4 54.11 42.87 8.59
CA THR A 4 54.17 44.21 7.97
C THR A 4 55.52 44.87 8.36
N PRO A 5 55.97 46.06 7.87
CA PRO A 5 55.24 47.28 7.42
C PRO A 5 56.01 48.04 6.28
N PRO A 6 56.10 49.39 6.14
CA PRO A 6 55.21 50.56 6.44
C PRO A 6 54.97 51.49 5.20
N ASN A 7 53.82 52.19 5.08
CA ASN A 7 53.49 53.60 5.48
C ASN A 7 53.99 54.74 4.54
N SER A 8 53.07 55.57 4.02
CA SER A 8 53.06 57.04 4.29
C SER A 8 51.84 57.79 3.70
N LYS A 9 51.09 58.44 4.63
CA LYS A 9 50.53 59.83 4.61
C LYS A 9 49.62 60.24 3.44
N ASP A 10 48.30 60.42 3.62
CA ASP A 10 47.57 61.53 4.29
C ASP A 10 47.58 62.86 3.49
N GLN A 11 46.39 63.28 3.03
CA GLN A 11 45.86 64.66 3.01
C GLN A 11 44.50 64.73 2.28
N GLY A 12 43.48 65.26 2.96
CA GLY A 12 42.11 65.38 2.47
C GLY A 12 41.74 66.72 1.84
N GLN A 13 40.56 66.76 1.19
CA GLN A 13 39.66 67.91 1.00
C GLN A 13 38.32 67.46 0.35
N PRO A 14 37.24 68.26 0.36
CA PRO A 14 36.02 67.95 1.11
C PRO A 14 34.85 67.40 0.26
N GLU A 15 33.91 66.79 0.98
CA GLU A 15 32.64 66.22 0.54
C GLU A 15 31.73 67.27 -0.12
N GLN A 16 31.62 67.26 -1.46
CA GLN A 16 30.57 67.98 -2.18
C GLN A 16 29.27 67.17 -2.12
N VAL A 17 28.29 67.69 -1.38
CA VAL A 17 26.94 67.12 -1.31
C VAL A 17 26.34 67.14 -2.72
N LYS A 18 26.04 65.94 -3.25
CA LYS A 18 25.46 65.75 -4.58
C LYS A 18 24.07 66.39 -4.63
N ALA A 19 23.87 67.38 -5.51
CA ALA A 19 22.57 67.98 -5.75
C ALA A 19 21.55 66.91 -6.17
N LEU A 20 20.36 66.95 -5.57
CA LEU A 20 19.26 66.03 -5.91
C LEU A 20 18.85 66.27 -7.37
N ARG A 21 18.88 65.19 -8.18
CA ARG A 21 18.34 65.20 -9.54
C ARG A 21 16.84 65.47 -9.46
N THR A 22 16.39 66.48 -10.19
CA THR A 22 14.96 66.75 -10.39
C THR A 22 14.60 66.53 -11.84
N PHE A 23 13.32 66.27 -12.08
CA PHE A 23 12.81 66.11 -13.44
C PHE A 23 13.07 67.36 -14.31
N GLU A 24 13.11 68.54 -13.67
CA GLU A 24 13.47 69.81 -14.31
C GLU A 24 14.94 69.83 -14.77
N SER A 25 15.88 69.32 -13.96
CA SER A 25 17.29 69.25 -14.36
C SER A 25 17.52 68.28 -15.52
N ASP A 26 16.80 67.16 -15.54
CA ASP A 26 16.94 66.16 -16.60
C ASP A 26 16.37 66.66 -17.94
N VAL A 27 15.27 67.42 -17.94
CA VAL A 27 14.72 68.03 -19.17
C VAL A 27 15.63 69.15 -19.70
N ALA A 28 16.19 69.98 -18.82
CA ALA A 28 17.12 71.04 -19.21
C ALA A 28 18.42 70.49 -19.82
N GLU A 29 18.95 69.38 -19.29
CA GLU A 29 20.13 68.71 -19.84
C GLU A 29 19.87 68.15 -21.24
N ILE A 30 18.70 67.55 -21.48
CA ILE A 30 18.33 66.99 -22.79
C ILE A 30 18.16 68.09 -23.85
N LEU A 31 17.53 69.22 -23.49
CA LEU A 31 17.40 70.38 -24.39
C LEU A 31 18.76 70.95 -24.81
N LYS A 32 19.72 70.97 -23.87
CA LYS A 32 21.07 71.50 -24.13
C LYS A 32 21.93 70.55 -24.96
N THR A 33 21.75 69.24 -24.81
CA THR A 33 22.64 68.23 -25.43
C THR A 33 22.14 67.75 -26.79
N GLN A 34 20.84 67.79 -27.06
CA GLN A 34 20.24 67.17 -28.25
C GLN A 34 19.66 68.16 -29.28
N ASN A 35 20.00 69.46 -29.26
CA ASN A 35 19.50 70.45 -30.24
C ASN A 35 17.97 70.38 -30.47
N THR A 36 17.21 69.98 -29.46
CA THR A 36 15.77 69.78 -29.55
C THR A 36 15.08 71.00 -28.96
N SER A 37 14.14 71.58 -29.70
CA SER A 37 13.43 72.79 -29.24
C SER A 37 12.26 72.43 -28.33
N ALA A 38 11.97 73.25 -27.32
CA ALA A 38 10.79 73.09 -26.45
C ALA A 38 9.48 72.98 -27.26
N ALA A 39 9.44 73.64 -28.43
CA ALA A 39 8.32 73.52 -29.36
C ALA A 39 8.17 72.10 -29.95
N GLN A 40 9.26 71.39 -30.22
CA GLN A 40 9.23 70.01 -30.73
C GLN A 40 8.76 69.02 -29.67
N ILE A 41 9.07 69.28 -28.39
CA ILE A 41 8.58 68.46 -27.29
C ILE A 41 7.07 68.61 -27.13
N VAL A 42 6.55 69.84 -27.22
CA VAL A 42 5.09 70.08 -27.19
C VAL A 42 4.41 69.45 -28.40
N ILE A 43 5.01 69.53 -29.59
CA ILE A 43 4.48 68.87 -30.80
C ILE A 43 4.50 67.34 -30.66
N ALA A 44 5.55 66.76 -30.07
CA ALA A 44 5.64 65.31 -29.83
C ALA A 44 4.63 64.84 -28.77
N GLU A 45 4.39 65.64 -27.73
CA GLU A 45 3.37 65.36 -26.71
C GLU A 45 1.95 65.49 -27.29
N GLN A 46 1.72 66.43 -28.20
CA GLN A 46 0.47 66.56 -28.96
C GLN A 46 0.32 65.49 -30.06
N ALA A 47 1.42 64.89 -30.53
CA ALA A 47 1.42 63.80 -31.50
C ALA A 47 1.23 62.41 -30.87
N LYS A 48 1.14 62.30 -29.53
CA LYS A 48 0.58 61.09 -28.90
C LYS A 48 -0.88 60.98 -29.36
N PRO A 49 -1.28 59.86 -30.00
CA PRO A 49 -2.68 59.68 -30.39
C PRO A 49 -3.54 59.72 -29.13
N LYS A 50 -4.40 60.74 -29.00
CA LYS A 50 -5.59 60.60 -28.18
C LYS A 50 -6.33 59.38 -28.71
N GLU A 51 -6.69 58.44 -27.84
CA GLU A 51 -7.63 57.38 -28.14
C GLU A 51 -8.99 58.01 -28.48
N GLU A 52 -9.12 58.48 -29.71
CA GLU A 52 -10.38 58.80 -30.34
C GLU A 52 -10.44 57.97 -31.62
N HIS A 53 -11.57 57.29 -31.79
CA HIS A 53 -11.90 56.41 -32.89
C HIS A 53 -11.57 57.06 -34.24
N ILE A 54 -10.42 56.71 -34.81
CA ILE A 54 -10.16 56.87 -36.24
C ILE A 54 -10.07 55.46 -36.80
N GLN A 55 -11.07 55.08 -37.58
CA GLN A 55 -10.96 53.95 -38.50
C GLN A 55 -9.86 54.27 -39.51
N THR A 56 -8.62 53.89 -39.20
CA THR A 56 -7.58 53.76 -40.21
C THR A 56 -7.90 52.53 -41.04
N VAL A 57 -8.45 52.75 -42.23
CA VAL A 57 -8.45 51.79 -43.33
C VAL A 57 -6.99 51.54 -43.72
N ILE A 58 -6.40 50.50 -43.15
CA ILE A 58 -5.18 49.89 -43.67
C ILE A 58 -5.61 49.03 -44.86
N PRO A 59 -5.01 49.15 -46.06
CA PRO A 59 -5.18 48.16 -47.11
C PRO A 59 -4.66 46.82 -46.57
N GLN A 60 -5.58 45.93 -46.19
CA GLN A 60 -5.21 44.57 -45.82
C GLN A 60 -4.82 43.83 -47.09
N GLU A 61 -3.56 43.41 -47.18
CA GLU A 61 -3.23 42.28 -48.05
C GLU A 61 -4.10 41.10 -47.62
N PRO A 62 -4.82 40.44 -48.56
CA PRO A 62 -5.72 39.37 -48.19
C PRO A 62 -4.93 38.24 -47.52
N PRO A 63 -5.37 37.73 -46.35
CA PRO A 63 -4.71 36.62 -45.70
C PRO A 63 -4.72 35.42 -46.65
N ARG A 64 -3.53 34.96 -47.02
CA ARG A 64 -3.33 33.94 -48.06
C ARG A 64 -3.93 32.56 -47.76
N TYR A 65 -4.51 32.31 -46.57
CA TYR A 65 -5.40 31.15 -46.32
C TYR A 65 -6.34 31.42 -45.11
N PRO A 66 -7.60 31.84 -45.33
CA PRO A 66 -8.56 32.09 -44.24
C PRO A 66 -9.12 30.79 -43.61
N GLY A 67 -8.87 29.62 -44.21
CA GLY A 67 -9.40 28.33 -43.73
C GLY A 67 -8.57 27.65 -42.64
N LEU A 68 -7.26 27.88 -42.57
CA LEU A 68 -6.36 27.09 -41.71
C LEU A 68 -6.45 27.47 -40.22
N LYS A 69 -6.67 28.75 -39.88
CA LYS A 69 -6.85 29.18 -38.49
C LYS A 69 -8.17 28.68 -37.89
N ASN A 70 -9.25 28.75 -38.66
CA ASN A 70 -10.55 28.23 -38.22
C ASN A 70 -10.56 26.69 -38.20
N MET A 71 -9.88 26.04 -39.15
CA MET A 71 -9.73 24.59 -39.15
C MET A 71 -8.88 24.10 -37.97
N LEU A 72 -7.78 24.78 -37.63
CA LEU A 72 -6.96 24.45 -36.45
C LEU A 72 -7.76 24.65 -35.15
N LEU A 73 -8.57 25.70 -35.07
CA LEU A 73 -9.40 25.97 -33.90
C LEU A 73 -10.53 24.94 -33.76
N LEU A 74 -11.13 24.52 -34.89
CA LEU A 74 -12.12 23.44 -34.94
C LEU A 74 -11.51 22.08 -34.57
N THR A 75 -10.35 21.72 -35.10
CA THR A 75 -9.70 20.44 -34.78
C THR A 75 -9.24 20.38 -33.33
N THR A 76 -8.71 21.48 -32.79
CA THR A 76 -8.33 21.56 -31.37
C THR A 76 -9.54 21.50 -30.45
N GLY A 77 -10.65 22.15 -30.84
CA GLY A 77 -11.92 22.05 -30.10
C GLY A 77 -12.49 20.64 -30.08
N ILE A 78 -12.49 19.96 -31.23
CA ILE A 78 -12.94 18.56 -31.35
C ILE A 78 -12.03 17.62 -30.54
N LEU A 79 -10.72 17.86 -30.53
CA LEU A 79 -9.76 17.07 -29.75
C LEU A 79 -9.97 17.23 -28.24
N LEU A 80 -10.27 18.45 -27.77
CA LEU A 80 -10.55 18.69 -26.36
C LEU A 80 -11.88 18.07 -25.94
N ILE A 81 -12.92 18.16 -26.79
CA ILE A 81 -14.22 17.55 -26.52
C ILE A 81 -14.12 16.02 -26.52
N SER A 82 -13.35 15.43 -27.44
CA SER A 82 -13.14 13.98 -27.46
C SER A 82 -12.31 13.51 -26.26
N GLY A 83 -11.28 14.25 -25.88
CA GLY A 83 -10.50 13.99 -24.65
C GLY A 83 -11.36 14.06 -23.39
N ALA A 84 -12.25 15.06 -23.30
CA ALA A 84 -13.20 15.19 -22.19
C ALA A 84 -14.20 14.04 -22.15
N LEU A 85 -14.73 13.61 -23.30
CA LEU A 85 -15.62 12.44 -23.40
C LEU A 85 -14.92 11.15 -22.96
N VAL A 86 -13.68 10.92 -23.38
CA VAL A 86 -12.88 9.75 -22.95
C VAL A 86 -12.60 9.81 -21.45
N PHE A 87 -12.30 10.99 -20.90
CA PHE A 87 -12.06 11.16 -19.47
C PHE A 87 -13.33 10.92 -18.63
N VAL A 88 -14.47 11.43 -19.08
CA VAL A 88 -15.77 11.17 -18.43
C VAL A 88 -16.12 9.69 -18.53
N ALA A 89 -15.97 9.07 -19.71
CA ALA A 89 -16.15 7.64 -19.86
C ALA A 89 -15.22 6.85 -18.92
N TYR A 90 -13.96 7.25 -18.80
CA TYR A 90 -13.02 6.61 -17.87
C TYR A 90 -13.49 6.71 -16.40
N LEU A 91 -14.07 7.83 -15.97
CA LEU A 91 -14.62 7.97 -14.63
C LEU A 91 -15.86 7.10 -14.41
N PHE A 92 -16.73 6.94 -15.41
CA PHE A 92 -17.94 6.11 -15.32
C PHE A 92 -17.68 4.61 -15.50
N PHE A 93 -16.67 4.23 -16.30
CA PHE A 93 -16.27 2.84 -16.53
C PHE A 93 -15.17 2.36 -15.58
N LYS A 94 -14.70 3.20 -14.64
CA LYS A 94 -13.84 2.73 -13.56
C LYS A 94 -14.64 1.70 -12.76
N PRO A 95 -14.23 0.41 -12.73
CA PRO A 95 -14.96 -0.58 -11.97
C PRO A 95 -14.99 -0.12 -10.52
N SER A 96 -16.20 0.14 -10.01
CA SER A 96 -16.40 0.45 -8.61
C SER A 96 -15.75 -0.67 -7.81
N ALA A 97 -14.83 -0.32 -6.90
CA ALA A 97 -14.43 -1.24 -5.86
C ALA A 97 -15.73 -1.78 -5.23
N PRO A 98 -15.89 -3.11 -5.09
CA PRO A 98 -17.11 -3.66 -4.52
C PRO A 98 -17.41 -2.92 -3.21
N PRO A 99 -18.67 -2.54 -2.95
CA PRO A 99 -19.02 -1.83 -1.72
C PRO A 99 -18.46 -2.63 -0.55
N GLU A 100 -17.66 -1.99 0.28
CA GLU A 100 -17.29 -2.52 1.59
C GLU A 100 -18.59 -2.66 2.36
N THR A 101 -19.21 -3.85 2.27
CA THR A 101 -20.27 -4.20 3.19
C THR A 101 -19.63 -4.16 4.58
N PRO A 102 -20.20 -3.43 5.56
CA PRO A 102 -19.77 -3.54 6.93
C PRO A 102 -20.10 -4.97 7.35
N VAL A 103 -19.11 -5.86 7.24
CA VAL A 103 -19.16 -7.14 7.92
C VAL A 103 -19.14 -6.80 9.40
N THR A 104 -20.23 -7.16 10.09
CA THR A 104 -20.27 -7.13 11.55
C THR A 104 -19.02 -7.86 12.03
N SER A 105 -18.06 -7.10 12.58
CA SER A 105 -16.87 -7.62 13.20
C SER A 105 -17.33 -8.51 14.37
N THR A 106 -17.39 -9.81 14.11
CA THR A 106 -17.56 -10.81 15.15
C THR A 106 -16.25 -10.85 15.93
N GLY A 107 -16.25 -10.28 17.13
CA GLY A 107 -15.14 -10.41 18.08
C GLY A 107 -14.23 -9.20 18.15
N GLN A 108 -13.96 -8.77 19.39
CA GLN A 108 -12.97 -7.74 19.75
C GLN A 108 -11.70 -7.90 18.91
N ALA A 109 -11.14 -6.78 18.44
CA ALA A 109 -9.90 -6.78 17.66
C ALA A 109 -8.78 -7.54 18.39
N ILE A 110 -8.55 -8.79 17.98
CA ILE A 110 -7.52 -9.68 18.54
C ILE A 110 -6.12 -9.07 18.32
N ILE A 111 -5.96 -8.30 17.24
CA ILE A 111 -4.76 -7.54 16.88
C ILE A 111 -5.16 -6.25 16.15
N SER A 112 -4.27 -5.26 16.06
CA SER A 112 -4.46 -4.08 15.20
C SER A 112 -4.40 -4.46 13.72
N ILE A 113 -5.46 -4.11 12.98
CA ILE A 113 -5.68 -4.42 11.57
C ILE A 113 -5.50 -3.15 10.74
N ASP A 114 -4.80 -3.23 9.60
CA ASP A 114 -4.58 -2.10 8.70
C ASP A 114 -5.61 -2.09 7.55
N THR A 115 -5.84 -3.24 6.91
CA THR A 115 -6.83 -3.41 5.84
C THR A 115 -7.63 -4.70 6.01
N GLN A 116 -8.81 -4.75 5.40
CA GLN A 116 -9.65 -5.95 5.35
C GLN A 116 -9.99 -6.29 3.91
N LYS A 117 -10.01 -7.58 3.61
CA LYS A 117 -10.38 -8.11 2.30
C LYS A 117 -11.41 -9.21 2.48
N VAL A 118 -12.51 -9.13 1.74
CA VAL A 118 -13.55 -10.16 1.74
C VAL A 118 -13.38 -11.09 0.55
N ILE A 119 -13.45 -12.40 0.79
CA ILE A 119 -13.44 -13.45 -0.24
C ILE A 119 -14.74 -14.25 -0.13
N ASP A 120 -15.53 -14.26 -1.21
CA ASP A 120 -16.68 -15.15 -1.34
C ASP A 120 -16.21 -16.55 -1.75
N ILE A 121 -16.48 -17.54 -0.92
CA ILE A 121 -16.14 -18.95 -1.14
C ILE A 121 -17.39 -19.84 -1.29
N THR A 122 -18.53 -19.24 -1.61
CA THR A 122 -19.79 -19.95 -1.79
C THR A 122 -19.64 -21.08 -2.82
N ASN A 123 -20.11 -22.28 -2.46
CA ASN A 123 -20.07 -23.49 -3.30
C ASN A 123 -18.67 -23.94 -3.74
N LEU A 124 -17.60 -23.47 -3.08
CA LEU A 124 -16.24 -23.96 -3.35
C LEU A 124 -15.95 -25.24 -2.57
N THR A 125 -15.31 -26.19 -3.25
CA THR A 125 -14.71 -27.38 -2.62
C THR A 125 -13.50 -26.99 -1.77
N PRO A 126 -13.08 -27.80 -0.77
CA PRO A 126 -11.92 -27.50 0.07
C PRO A 126 -10.66 -27.13 -0.72
N LYS A 127 -10.38 -27.88 -1.80
CA LYS A 127 -9.25 -27.60 -2.70
C LYS A 127 -9.39 -26.24 -3.39
N GLN A 128 -10.57 -25.88 -3.86
CA GLN A 128 -10.82 -24.59 -4.49
C GLN A 128 -10.71 -23.43 -3.49
N VAL A 129 -11.11 -23.63 -2.22
CA VAL A 129 -10.92 -22.64 -1.16
C VAL A 129 -9.43 -22.38 -0.94
N VAL A 130 -8.63 -23.44 -0.78
CA VAL A 130 -7.17 -23.33 -0.63
C VAL A 130 -6.53 -22.60 -1.83
N GLU A 131 -6.93 -22.93 -3.06
CA GLU A 131 -6.44 -22.24 -4.25
C GLU A 131 -6.88 -20.77 -4.33
N ALA A 132 -8.11 -20.45 -3.93
CA ALA A 132 -8.59 -19.07 -3.86
C ALA A 132 -7.78 -18.24 -2.84
N ILE A 133 -7.50 -18.81 -1.67
CA ILE A 133 -6.66 -18.19 -0.64
C ILE A 133 -5.24 -17.96 -1.17
N LYS A 134 -4.65 -18.97 -1.81
CA LYS A 134 -3.30 -18.84 -2.41
C LYS A 134 -3.26 -17.76 -3.46
N LYS A 135 -4.26 -17.70 -4.34
CA LYS A 135 -4.37 -16.66 -5.36
C LYS A 135 -4.45 -15.27 -4.74
N GLU A 136 -5.23 -15.08 -3.69
CA GLU A 136 -5.29 -13.80 -3.00
C GLU A 136 -3.95 -13.47 -2.34
N ARG A 137 -3.35 -14.43 -1.62
CA ARG A 137 -2.01 -14.27 -1.02
C ARG A 137 -0.97 -13.85 -2.06
N ASP A 138 -0.95 -14.49 -3.22
CA ASP A 138 0.07 -14.23 -4.25
C ASP A 138 -0.20 -12.93 -5.03
N GLY A 139 -1.47 -12.50 -5.10
CA GLY A 139 -1.89 -11.28 -5.80
C GLY A 139 -1.99 -10.02 -4.94
N ALA A 140 -2.03 -10.15 -3.61
CA ALA A 140 -2.18 -9.01 -2.70
C ALA A 140 -0.94 -8.09 -2.72
N SER A 141 -1.15 -6.81 -2.46
CA SER A 141 -0.07 -5.81 -2.32
C SER A 141 -0.10 -5.25 -0.90
N VAL A 142 0.29 -6.08 0.06
CA VAL A 142 0.31 -5.70 1.47
C VAL A 142 1.56 -4.87 1.73
N ARG A 143 1.39 -3.67 2.31
CA ARG A 143 2.50 -2.79 2.66
C ARG A 143 3.42 -3.48 3.68
N LEU A 144 4.72 -3.17 3.63
CA LEU A 144 5.68 -3.68 4.60
C LEU A 144 5.21 -3.40 6.04
N ASN A 145 5.22 -4.43 6.87
CA ASN A 145 4.78 -4.44 8.27
C ASN A 145 3.28 -4.15 8.50
N ALA A 146 2.48 -4.01 7.45
CA ALA A 146 1.02 -3.90 7.55
C ALA A 146 0.35 -5.28 7.62
N ILE A 147 -0.84 -5.31 8.21
CA ILE A 147 -1.70 -6.49 8.32
C ILE A 147 -2.97 -6.29 7.51
N GLU A 148 -3.17 -7.18 6.56
CA GLU A 148 -4.42 -7.34 5.84
C GLU A 148 -5.16 -8.56 6.38
N VAL A 149 -6.35 -8.36 6.95
CA VAL A 149 -7.20 -9.47 7.40
C VAL A 149 -8.07 -9.95 6.24
N ILE A 150 -8.09 -11.25 6.03
CA ILE A 150 -8.91 -11.90 5.01
C ILE A 150 -10.13 -12.51 5.68
N ILE A 151 -11.30 -12.04 5.29
CA ILE A 151 -12.60 -12.48 5.79
C ILE A 151 -13.24 -13.37 4.73
N LEU A 152 -13.36 -14.66 5.04
CA LEU A 152 -14.02 -15.61 4.17
C LEU A 152 -15.53 -15.57 4.44
N THR A 153 -16.31 -15.50 3.36
CA THR A 153 -17.78 -15.46 3.44
C THR A 153 -18.42 -16.53 2.57
N GLU A 154 -19.58 -17.01 3.00
CA GLU A 154 -20.41 -17.96 2.26
C GLU A 154 -21.87 -17.47 2.28
N LYS A 155 -22.60 -17.73 1.20
CA LYS A 155 -24.03 -17.45 1.13
C LYS A 155 -24.83 -18.62 1.71
N ASP A 156 -25.78 -18.32 2.58
CA ASP A 156 -26.73 -19.30 3.06
C ASP A 156 -27.76 -19.70 1.97
N GLY A 157 -28.62 -20.68 2.27
CA GLY A 157 -29.68 -21.11 1.36
C GLY A 157 -30.74 -20.04 1.05
N ALA A 158 -30.77 -18.94 1.81
CA ALA A 158 -31.61 -17.77 1.58
C ALA A 158 -30.88 -16.64 0.85
N GLY A 159 -29.59 -16.82 0.51
CA GLY A 159 -28.75 -15.85 -0.19
C GLY A 159 -28.07 -14.82 0.70
N ASN A 160 -28.18 -14.91 2.03
CA ASN A 160 -27.51 -13.99 2.95
C ASN A 160 -26.02 -14.31 3.04
N ILE A 161 -25.18 -13.28 2.99
CA ILE A 161 -23.73 -13.41 3.13
C ILE A 161 -23.38 -13.52 4.62
N ARG A 162 -22.66 -14.58 4.99
CA ARG A 162 -22.19 -14.80 6.37
C ARG A 162 -20.68 -15.03 6.39
N ALA A 163 -19.99 -14.37 7.32
CA ALA A 163 -18.58 -14.68 7.61
C ALA A 163 -18.46 -16.08 8.22
N LEU A 164 -17.38 -16.79 7.91
CA LEU A 164 -17.13 -18.11 8.48
C LEU A 164 -16.74 -17.99 9.96
N ASP A 165 -17.14 -18.98 10.75
CA ASP A 165 -16.59 -19.21 12.09
C ASP A 165 -15.38 -20.15 12.01
N THR A 166 -14.65 -20.31 13.13
CA THR A 166 -13.45 -21.15 13.20
C THR A 166 -13.69 -22.57 12.71
N LYS A 167 -14.84 -23.16 13.11
CA LYS A 167 -15.21 -24.51 12.71
C LYS A 167 -15.34 -24.62 11.18
N THR A 168 -16.18 -23.78 10.58
CA THR A 168 -16.45 -23.82 9.14
C THR A 168 -15.18 -23.49 8.36
N PHE A 169 -14.37 -22.55 8.85
CA PHE A 169 -13.09 -22.19 8.26
C PHE A 169 -12.11 -23.37 8.22
N LEU A 170 -11.90 -24.04 9.34
CA LEU A 170 -10.99 -25.19 9.41
C LEU A 170 -11.51 -26.37 8.58
N GLU A 171 -12.81 -26.66 8.62
CA GLU A 171 -13.42 -27.71 7.79
C GLU A 171 -13.26 -27.45 6.28
N LYS A 172 -13.12 -26.18 5.86
CA LYS A 172 -12.91 -25.81 4.45
C LYS A 172 -11.45 -25.88 4.02
N ILE A 173 -10.47 -25.62 4.90
CA ILE A 173 -9.04 -25.62 4.52
C ILE A 173 -8.30 -26.91 4.91
N THR A 174 -8.80 -27.63 5.91
CA THR A 174 -8.22 -28.89 6.41
C THR A 174 -9.34 -29.83 6.90
N PRO A 175 -10.09 -30.47 5.98
CA PRO A 175 -11.22 -31.32 6.32
C PRO A 175 -10.89 -32.50 7.23
N SER A 176 -9.63 -32.97 7.25
CA SER A 176 -9.21 -34.11 8.08
C SER A 176 -8.71 -33.72 9.47
N ILE A 177 -8.80 -32.43 9.86
CA ILE A 177 -8.34 -32.01 11.18
C ILE A 177 -9.14 -32.68 12.32
N PRO A 178 -8.50 -33.07 13.43
CA PRO A 178 -9.18 -33.79 14.50
C PRO A 178 -10.40 -33.05 15.05
N ALA A 179 -11.55 -33.73 15.10
CA ALA A 179 -12.80 -33.15 15.62
C ALA A 179 -12.69 -32.69 17.09
N MET A 180 -11.78 -33.31 17.86
CA MET A 180 -11.46 -32.89 19.23
C MET A 180 -10.88 -31.47 19.25
N LEU A 181 -9.97 -31.15 18.32
CA LEU A 181 -9.41 -29.80 18.20
C LEU A 181 -10.52 -28.80 17.90
N ILE A 182 -11.32 -29.03 16.85
CA ILE A 182 -12.43 -28.14 16.46
C ILE A 182 -13.35 -27.80 17.66
N ARG A 183 -13.67 -28.79 18.50
CA ARG A 183 -14.55 -28.60 19.67
C ARG A 183 -13.96 -27.76 20.79
N THR A 184 -12.65 -27.60 20.82
CA THR A 184 -11.92 -26.82 21.85
C THR A 184 -11.67 -25.38 21.43
N LEU A 185 -11.91 -25.06 20.16
CA LEU A 185 -11.65 -23.75 19.59
C LEU A 185 -12.86 -22.83 19.74
N ASP A 186 -12.60 -21.57 20.02
CA ASP A 186 -13.63 -20.54 20.02
C ASP A 186 -14.12 -20.26 18.59
N PRO A 187 -15.37 -19.79 18.41
CA PRO A 187 -15.91 -19.50 17.08
C PRO A 187 -15.19 -18.38 16.32
N SER A 188 -14.43 -17.53 17.02
CA SER A 188 -13.71 -16.40 16.44
C SER A 188 -12.28 -16.80 16.07
N TYR A 189 -11.86 -16.43 14.87
CA TYR A 189 -10.47 -16.57 14.40
C TYR A 189 -10.03 -15.31 13.67
N VAL A 190 -8.72 -15.18 13.45
CA VAL A 190 -8.15 -14.22 12.51
C VAL A 190 -7.37 -14.98 11.47
N PHE A 191 -7.65 -14.73 10.20
CA PHE A 191 -6.80 -15.12 9.09
C PHE A 191 -6.35 -13.85 8.37
N GLY A 192 -5.06 -13.76 8.03
CA GLY A 192 -4.57 -12.57 7.37
C GLY A 192 -3.19 -12.75 6.77
N LEU A 193 -2.73 -11.67 6.15
CA LEU A 193 -1.43 -11.51 5.52
C LEU A 193 -0.66 -10.42 6.21
N VAL A 194 0.63 -10.65 6.38
CA VAL A 194 1.60 -9.66 6.79
C VAL A 194 2.48 -9.33 5.60
N GLY A 195 2.61 -8.06 5.25
CA GLY A 195 3.60 -7.63 4.27
C GLY A 195 5.01 -7.69 4.85
N PHE A 196 5.86 -8.59 4.36
CA PHE A 196 7.26 -8.70 4.78
C PHE A 196 8.16 -8.92 3.55
N ASP A 197 8.72 -10.11 3.37
CA ASP A 197 9.38 -10.56 2.15
C ASP A 197 8.36 -11.34 1.32
N GLY A 198 7.45 -10.59 0.69
CA GLY A 198 6.18 -11.10 0.17
C GLY A 198 5.06 -11.15 1.22
N ASN A 199 3.90 -11.68 0.81
CA ASN A 199 2.72 -11.76 1.65
C ASN A 199 2.78 -13.02 2.51
N GLN A 200 3.02 -12.82 3.80
CA GLN A 200 3.23 -13.89 4.76
C GLN A 200 1.93 -14.17 5.53
N PRO A 201 1.29 -15.33 5.31
CA PRO A 201 0.01 -15.63 5.93
C PRO A 201 0.16 -16.02 7.39
N PHE A 202 -0.90 -15.77 8.15
CA PHE A 202 -1.02 -16.21 9.53
C PHE A 202 -2.46 -16.54 9.89
N ILE A 203 -2.64 -17.43 10.85
CA ILE A 203 -3.91 -17.73 11.52
C ILE A 203 -3.72 -17.52 13.03
N ILE A 204 -4.70 -16.89 13.67
CA ILE A 204 -4.83 -16.82 15.12
C ILE A 204 -6.14 -17.50 15.51
N LEU A 205 -6.03 -18.53 16.34
CA LEU A 205 -7.16 -19.25 16.93
C LEU A 205 -7.16 -19.03 18.44
N HIS A 206 -8.35 -19.12 19.05
CA HIS A 206 -8.48 -19.17 20.50
C HIS A 206 -9.00 -20.52 20.94
N THR A 207 -8.58 -20.95 22.13
CA THR A 207 -9.04 -22.18 22.74
C THR A 207 -9.47 -21.96 24.19
N ASN A 208 -10.46 -22.73 24.62
CA ASN A 208 -10.90 -22.80 26.00
C ASN A 208 -10.22 -23.90 26.83
N SER A 209 -9.35 -24.71 26.22
CA SER A 209 -8.70 -25.86 26.86
C SER A 209 -7.35 -26.13 26.22
N TYR A 210 -6.30 -25.60 26.83
CA TYR A 210 -4.92 -25.75 26.37
C TYR A 210 -4.54 -27.21 26.10
N GLU A 211 -4.72 -28.10 27.08
CA GLU A 211 -4.32 -29.52 26.98
C GLU A 211 -4.96 -30.21 25.77
N ARG A 212 -6.28 -30.04 25.59
CA ARG A 212 -7.01 -30.67 24.48
C ARG A 212 -6.65 -30.05 23.13
N ALA A 213 -6.40 -28.75 23.08
CA ALA A 213 -5.98 -28.08 21.87
C ALA A 213 -4.55 -28.47 21.48
N TYR A 214 -3.66 -28.61 22.45
CA TYR A 214 -2.28 -29.06 22.25
C TYR A 214 -2.26 -30.49 21.68
N ASP A 215 -2.96 -31.43 22.32
CA ASP A 215 -3.09 -32.81 21.84
C ASP A 215 -3.76 -32.88 20.46
N GLY A 216 -4.77 -32.04 20.23
CA GLY A 216 -5.48 -31.93 18.96
C GLY A 216 -4.60 -31.38 17.83
N MET A 217 -3.77 -30.37 18.11
CA MET A 217 -2.80 -29.85 17.15
C MET A 217 -1.73 -30.89 16.84
N LEU A 218 -1.17 -31.53 17.87
CA LEU A 218 -0.12 -32.54 17.72
C LEU A 218 -0.58 -33.74 16.88
N SER A 219 -1.78 -34.25 17.14
CA SER A 219 -2.37 -35.34 16.34
C SER A 219 -2.78 -34.90 14.94
N GLY A 220 -3.11 -33.62 14.74
CA GLY A 220 -3.52 -33.05 13.47
C GLY A 220 -2.41 -32.48 12.59
N GLU A 221 -1.14 -32.46 13.05
CA GLU A 221 -0.02 -31.81 12.35
C GLU A 221 0.12 -32.25 10.89
N ALA A 222 0.08 -33.56 10.65
CA ALA A 222 0.24 -34.15 9.32
C ALA A 222 -0.89 -33.74 8.36
N ASP A 223 -2.13 -33.73 8.86
CA ASP A 223 -3.32 -33.41 8.08
C ASP A 223 -3.38 -31.91 7.77
N LEU A 224 -3.13 -31.09 8.79
CA LEU A 224 -3.06 -29.64 8.67
C LEU A 224 -2.02 -29.22 7.63
N TYR A 225 -0.82 -29.78 7.70
CA TYR A 225 0.24 -29.43 6.75
C TYR A 225 -0.04 -29.95 5.34
N ARG A 226 -0.55 -31.18 5.20
CA ARG A 226 -0.85 -31.77 3.89
C ARG A 226 -1.97 -31.02 3.14
N GLU A 227 -2.98 -30.56 3.87
CA GLU A 227 -4.18 -29.96 3.27
C GLU A 227 -4.11 -28.43 3.18
N ALA A 228 -3.63 -27.78 4.25
CA ALA A 228 -3.57 -26.33 4.34
C ALA A 228 -2.15 -25.76 4.21
N GLY A 229 -1.09 -26.58 4.24
CA GLY A 229 0.30 -26.10 4.25
C GLY A 229 0.66 -25.25 3.03
N SER A 230 0.04 -25.51 1.87
CA SER A 230 0.25 -24.70 0.65
C SER A 230 -0.23 -23.25 0.77
N ILE A 231 -1.10 -22.94 1.75
CA ILE A 231 -1.46 -21.57 2.11
C ILE A 231 -0.23 -20.84 2.66
N PHE A 232 0.64 -21.51 3.39
CA PHE A 232 1.76 -20.90 4.12
C PHE A 232 3.09 -20.91 3.39
N VAL A 233 3.33 -21.95 2.57
CA VAL A 233 4.60 -22.04 1.82
C VAL A 233 4.60 -21.01 0.69
N THR A 234 5.40 -19.97 0.88
CA THR A 234 5.63 -18.87 -0.08
C THR A 234 6.86 -19.16 -0.93
N GLY A 235 6.91 -18.65 -2.18
CA GLY A 235 8.09 -18.78 -3.05
C GLY A 235 8.13 -19.98 -4.00
N GLY A 236 6.99 -20.60 -4.31
CA GLY A 236 6.87 -21.60 -5.40
C GLY A 236 7.54 -22.96 -5.13
N GLY A 237 8.05 -23.18 -3.91
CA GLY A 237 8.59 -24.47 -3.50
C GLY A 237 7.50 -25.53 -3.38
N LEU A 238 7.82 -26.77 -3.78
CA LEU A 238 7.00 -27.93 -3.46
C LEU A 238 6.97 -28.10 -1.93
N LEU A 239 5.81 -28.49 -1.37
CA LEU A 239 5.70 -28.82 0.06
C LEU A 239 6.67 -29.98 0.37
N PRO A 240 7.73 -29.75 1.17
CA PRO A 240 8.65 -30.81 1.56
C PRO A 240 7.91 -31.88 2.37
N GLY A 241 8.30 -33.13 2.18
CA GLY A 241 7.87 -34.22 3.06
C GLY A 241 6.46 -34.78 2.85
N LEU A 242 5.75 -34.43 1.77
CA LEU A 242 4.50 -35.12 1.38
C LEU A 242 4.74 -36.53 0.79
N SER A 243 5.70 -37.28 1.34
CA SER A 243 5.91 -38.68 0.97
C SER A 243 4.77 -39.52 1.56
N THR A 244 4.16 -40.41 0.78
CA THR A 244 3.09 -41.32 1.24
C THR A 244 3.55 -42.37 2.26
N SER A 245 4.82 -42.34 2.66
CA SER A 245 5.40 -43.24 3.65
C SER A 245 5.10 -42.75 5.07
N SER A 246 4.39 -43.57 5.85
CA SER A 246 4.00 -43.28 7.24
C SER A 246 5.20 -42.96 8.16
N SER A 247 6.43 -43.34 7.78
CA SER A 247 7.66 -43.05 8.51
C SER A 247 8.09 -41.58 8.51
N VAL A 248 7.61 -40.76 7.57
CA VAL A 248 7.91 -39.31 7.52
C VAL A 248 7.00 -38.50 8.46
N TYR A 249 5.79 -39.02 8.71
CA TYR A 249 4.81 -38.37 9.59
C TYR A 249 4.82 -38.92 11.02
N PHE A 250 5.14 -40.20 11.20
CA PHE A 250 5.05 -40.90 12.50
C PHE A 250 6.30 -41.70 12.87
N GLY A 251 7.41 -41.50 12.16
CA GLY A 251 8.67 -42.19 12.45
C GLY A 251 9.29 -41.75 13.77
N THR A 252 10.01 -42.66 14.42
CA THR A 252 10.82 -42.38 15.63
C THR A 252 12.18 -41.77 15.33
N ASP A 253 12.55 -41.65 14.05
CA ASP A 253 13.79 -41.02 13.59
C ASP A 253 13.57 -39.50 13.50
N PRO A 254 14.17 -38.70 14.40
CA PRO A 254 13.97 -37.25 14.42
C PRO A 254 14.41 -36.56 13.12
N ASN A 255 15.30 -37.19 12.35
CA ASN A 255 15.78 -36.66 11.08
C ASN A 255 14.82 -36.92 9.91
N LYS A 256 13.76 -37.70 10.13
CA LYS A 256 12.73 -38.03 9.13
C LYS A 256 11.37 -37.44 9.47
N GLN A 257 11.19 -36.90 10.66
CA GLN A 257 9.96 -36.23 11.05
C GLN A 257 9.80 -34.94 10.24
N LEU A 258 8.58 -34.70 9.79
CA LEU A 258 8.24 -33.45 9.10
C LEU A 258 8.31 -32.25 10.06
N PHE A 259 7.79 -32.42 11.27
CA PHE A 259 7.74 -31.40 12.31
C PHE A 259 8.89 -31.55 13.31
N HIS A 260 9.47 -30.43 13.69
CA HIS A 260 10.59 -30.35 14.62
C HIS A 260 10.28 -29.35 15.73
N ASP A 261 10.78 -29.63 16.94
CA ASP A 261 10.71 -28.68 18.05
C ASP A 261 11.76 -27.57 17.90
N MET A 262 11.35 -26.34 18.13
CA MET A 262 12.20 -25.16 18.20
C MET A 262 11.68 -24.18 19.25
N VAL A 263 12.57 -23.37 19.81
CA VAL A 263 12.20 -22.26 20.69
C VAL A 263 12.36 -20.95 19.94
N ILE A 264 11.28 -20.20 19.78
CA ILE A 264 11.28 -18.87 19.13
C ILE A 264 10.69 -17.86 20.10
N LYS A 265 11.42 -16.76 20.38
CA LYS A 265 11.01 -15.75 21.37
C LYS A 265 10.67 -16.33 22.76
N ASN A 266 11.40 -17.36 23.19
CA ASN A 266 11.16 -18.08 24.44
C ASN A 266 9.77 -18.75 24.50
N ILE A 267 9.29 -19.23 23.35
CA ILE A 267 8.03 -19.96 23.22
C ILE A 267 8.32 -21.24 22.43
N ASP A 268 7.85 -22.37 22.94
CA ASP A 268 7.95 -23.66 22.26
C ASP A 268 7.13 -23.63 20.97
N THR A 269 7.76 -24.03 19.88
CA THR A 269 7.25 -23.89 18.52
C THR A 269 7.50 -25.16 17.74
N ARG A 270 6.46 -25.64 17.06
CA ARG A 270 6.54 -26.76 16.13
C ARG A 270 6.74 -26.21 14.73
N VAL A 271 7.82 -26.62 14.06
CA VAL A 271 8.22 -26.07 12.75
C VAL A 271 8.39 -27.14 11.69
N VAL A 272 8.12 -26.78 10.45
CA VAL A 272 8.52 -27.52 9.25
C VAL A 272 9.59 -26.71 8.53
N LYS A 273 10.67 -27.40 8.13
CA LYS A 273 11.80 -26.80 7.42
C LYS A 273 11.88 -27.30 5.98
N ASN A 274 12.37 -26.45 5.10
CA ASN A 274 12.76 -26.87 3.75
C ASN A 274 14.11 -27.60 3.76
N THR A 275 14.56 -28.05 2.58
CA THR A 275 15.86 -28.72 2.41
C THR A 275 17.06 -27.81 2.68
N GLN A 276 16.87 -26.49 2.71
CA GLN A 276 17.88 -25.48 3.03
C GLN A 276 17.92 -25.18 4.54
N GLY A 277 16.98 -25.72 5.32
CA GLY A 277 16.86 -25.49 6.77
C GLY A 277 15.99 -24.29 7.14
N ASP A 278 15.39 -23.58 6.19
CA ASP A 278 14.50 -22.44 6.44
C ASP A 278 13.14 -22.91 6.93
N ILE A 279 12.55 -22.18 7.87
CA ILE A 279 11.20 -22.43 8.37
C ILE A 279 10.20 -21.97 7.30
N ILE A 280 9.33 -22.89 6.88
CA ILE A 280 8.29 -22.67 5.85
C ILE A 280 6.86 -22.81 6.38
N PHE A 281 6.72 -23.38 7.56
CA PHE A 281 5.48 -23.49 8.30
C PHE A 281 5.83 -23.63 9.79
N LEU A 282 5.06 -22.99 10.65
CA LEU A 282 5.18 -23.16 12.09
C LEU A 282 3.86 -22.92 12.78
N TYR A 283 3.70 -23.53 13.96
CA TYR A 283 2.69 -23.11 14.91
C TYR A 283 3.22 -23.14 16.34
N SER A 284 2.57 -22.38 17.21
CA SER A 284 2.90 -22.30 18.63
C SER A 284 1.71 -21.84 19.46
N PHE A 285 1.80 -22.06 20.77
CA PHE A 285 0.88 -21.55 21.79
C PHE A 285 1.57 -20.43 22.58
N PRO A 286 1.38 -19.14 22.22
CA PRO A 286 2.05 -18.04 22.92
C PRO A 286 1.55 -17.84 24.35
N ASN A 287 0.37 -18.38 24.65
CA ASN A 287 -0.23 -18.51 25.97
C ASN A 287 -1.23 -19.68 25.93
N GLU A 288 -1.85 -20.00 27.06
CA GLU A 288 -2.75 -21.16 27.22
C GLU A 288 -4.04 -21.08 26.37
N SER A 289 -4.40 -19.89 25.87
CA SER A 289 -5.66 -19.63 25.17
C SER A 289 -5.50 -19.25 23.70
N THR A 290 -4.27 -19.10 23.19
CA THR A 290 -4.01 -18.61 21.83
C THR A 290 -3.14 -19.59 21.06
N ILE A 291 -3.54 -19.87 19.82
CA ILE A 291 -2.75 -20.65 18.86
C ILE A 291 -2.40 -19.72 17.70
N VAL A 292 -1.12 -19.68 17.32
CA VAL A 292 -0.65 -18.93 16.16
C VAL A 292 -0.02 -19.89 15.16
N ILE A 293 -0.47 -19.82 13.91
CA ILE A 293 0.06 -20.59 12.77
C ILE A 293 0.56 -19.61 11.73
N THR A 294 1.77 -19.79 11.19
CA THR A 294 2.32 -18.88 10.17
C THR A 294 3.43 -19.54 9.34
N SER A 295 3.96 -18.83 8.35
CA SER A 295 4.95 -19.30 7.39
C SER A 295 6.39 -19.22 7.88
N ASN A 296 6.75 -18.24 8.72
CA ASN A 296 8.14 -18.03 9.13
C ASN A 296 8.29 -17.33 10.49
N ALA A 297 9.50 -17.37 11.05
CA ALA A 297 9.82 -16.82 12.36
C ALA A 297 9.68 -15.29 12.45
N LYS A 298 9.93 -14.54 11.37
CA LYS A 298 9.79 -13.07 11.36
C LYS A 298 8.32 -12.67 11.50
N THR A 299 7.44 -13.31 10.74
CA THR A 299 5.99 -13.11 10.83
C THR A 299 5.48 -13.49 12.21
N PHE A 300 5.89 -14.66 12.72
CA PHE A 300 5.56 -15.09 14.08
C PHE A 300 5.92 -14.02 15.12
N ASN A 301 7.16 -13.55 15.09
CA ASN A 301 7.65 -12.54 16.03
C ASN A 301 6.80 -11.26 16.03
N GLN A 302 6.38 -10.79 14.85
CA GLN A 302 5.55 -9.61 14.72
C GLN A 302 4.12 -9.84 15.23
N ILE A 303 3.53 -11.00 14.96
CA ILE A 303 2.21 -11.38 15.49
C ILE A 303 2.26 -11.44 17.02
N ILE A 304 3.29 -12.03 17.61
CA ILE A 304 3.48 -12.04 19.07
C ILE A 304 3.57 -10.62 19.63
N ASP A 305 4.33 -9.73 18.99
CA ASP A 305 4.45 -8.35 19.46
C ASP A 305 3.12 -7.58 19.37
N LYS A 306 2.30 -7.85 18.34
CA LYS A 306 0.96 -7.26 18.19
C LYS A 306 -0.02 -7.82 19.23
N LEU A 307 -0.01 -9.13 19.49
CA LEU A 307 -0.83 -9.76 20.52
C LEU A 307 -0.50 -9.21 21.91
N LYS A 308 0.80 -9.06 22.23
CA LYS A 308 1.23 -8.45 23.49
C LYS A 308 0.71 -7.02 23.63
N ARG A 309 0.82 -6.21 22.57
CA ARG A 309 0.28 -4.83 22.59
C ARG A 309 -1.24 -4.79 22.77
N ALA A 310 -1.98 -5.68 22.10
CA ALA A 310 -3.43 -5.75 22.25
C ALA A 310 -3.87 -6.11 23.67
N ASN A 311 -3.15 -7.03 24.32
CA ASN A 311 -3.41 -7.41 25.72
C ASN A 311 -3.07 -6.30 26.73
N LEU A 312 -2.16 -5.38 26.42
CA LEU A 312 -1.84 -4.24 27.29
C LEU A 312 -2.91 -3.12 27.27
N VAL A 313 -3.83 -3.15 26.30
CA VAL A 313 -4.87 -2.13 26.13
C VAL A 313 -6.21 -2.56 26.76
N LYS A 314 -6.32 -3.81 27.21
CA LYS A 314 -7.46 -4.34 27.98
C LYS A 314 -7.32 -4.01 29.47
#